data_AF-A0A7H4PCS8-F1
#
_entry.id   AF-A0A7H4PCS8-F1
#
_cell.length_a   1.000
_cell.length_b   1.000
_cell.length_c   1.000
_cell.angle_alpha   90.00
_cell.angle_beta   90.00
_cell.angle_gamma   90.00
#
_symmetry.space_group_name_H-M   'P 1'
#
loop_
_entity.id
_entity.type
_entity.pdbx_description
1 polymer ?
#
loop_
_entity_poly.entity_id
_entity_poly.type
_entity_poly.pdbx_seq_one_letter_code
_entity_poly.pdbx_strand_id
1 'polypeptide(L)' 'MEIESEARWDAVANTEVCQRWWRHMRDVMPANPDNSPVSAELKEVFYLD' A
#
# COMPACT_ATOMS: atom_id res chain seq x y z
N MET A 1 3.09 -2.64 -11.83
CA MET A 1 2.17 -1.55 -11.44
C MET A 1 2.72 -0.29 -12.06
N GLU A 2 1.92 0.47 -12.80
CA GLU A 2 2.40 1.72 -13.39
C GLU A 2 2.33 2.84 -12.35
N ILE A 3 3.48 3.18 -11.77
CA ILE A 3 3.63 4.27 -10.83
C ILE A 3 4.56 5.30 -11.48
N GLU A 4 4.08 6.54 -11.64
CA GLU A 4 4.88 7.62 -12.24
C GLU A 4 6.09 8.02 -11.38
N SER A 5 5.98 7.86 -10.07
CA SER A 5 7.03 8.19 -9.11
C SER A 5 6.86 7.41 -7.81
N GLU A 6 7.87 6.61 -7.46
CA GLU A 6 7.94 5.87 -6.19
C GLU A 6 7.83 6.81 -4.99
N ALA A 7 8.54 7.95 -5.00
CA ALA A 7 8.47 8.92 -3.91
C ALA A 7 7.06 9.49 -3.69
N ARG A 8 6.30 9.73 -4.78
CA ARG A 8 4.90 10.19 -4.67
C ARG A 8 3.99 9.08 -4.17
N TRP A 9 4.27 7.83 -4.55
CA TRP A 9 3.54 6.66 -4.06
C TRP A 9 3.76 6.43 -2.57
N ASP A 10 5.00 6.46 -2.09
CA ASP A 10 5.33 6.32 -0.67
C ASP A 10 4.70 7.45 0.17
N ALA A 11 4.58 8.65 -0.40
CA ALA A 11 3.93 9.77 0.27
C ALA A 11 2.43 9.54 0.52
N VAL A 12 1.77 8.64 -0.23
CA VAL A 12 0.33 8.32 -0.03
C VAL A 12 0.07 7.80 1.38
N ALA A 13 0.98 7.00 1.93
CA ALA A 13 0.92 6.47 3.31
C ALA A 13 0.81 7.58 4.37
N ASN A 14 1.34 8.77 4.07
CA ASN A 14 1.32 9.93 4.97
C ASN A 14 0.06 10.78 4.85
N THR A 15 -0.82 10.49 3.89
CA THR A 15 -2.07 11.23 3.72
C THR A 15 -3.10 10.80 4.76
N GLU A 16 -3.87 11.76 5.29
CA GLU A 16 -4.92 11.48 6.28
C GLU A 16 -5.96 10.49 5.73
N VAL A 17 -6.32 10.62 4.46
CA VAL A 17 -7.29 9.73 3.80
C VAL A 17 -6.80 8.29 3.75
N CYS A 18 -5.53 8.05 3.46
CA CYS A 18 -4.95 6.70 3.42
C CYS A 18 -4.95 6.07 4.81
N GLN A 19 -4.55 6.82 5.84
CA GLN A 19 -4.55 6.34 7.22
C GLN A 19 -5.96 6.06 7.76
N ARG A 20 -6.95 6.87 7.36
CA ARG A 20 -8.37 6.60 7.66
C ARG A 20 -8.85 5.32 6.99
N TRP A 21 -8.46 5.09 5.75
CA TRP A 21 -8.78 3.86 5.03
C TRP A 21 -8.17 2.62 5.69
N TRP A 22 -6.89 2.67 6.04
CA TRP A 22 -6.20 1.61 6.79
C TRP A 22 -6.90 1.28 8.12
N ARG A 23 -7.28 2.29 8.88
CA ARG A 23 -8.03 2.11 10.13
C ARG A 23 -9.40 1.47 9.91
N HIS A 24 -10.06 1.76 8.79
CA HIS A 24 -11.34 1.13 8.44
C HIS A 24 -11.17 -0.34 8.06
N MET A 25 -10.10 -0.67 7.34
CA MET A 25 -9.85 -2.02 6.80
C MET A 25 -9.25 -3.00 7.82
N ARG A 26 -8.64 -2.52 8.91
CA ARG A 26 -7.93 -3.35 9.89
C ARG A 26 -8.75 -4.49 10.50
N ASP A 27 -10.08 -4.37 10.52
CA ASP A 27 -10.96 -5.36 11.13
C ASP A 27 -11.18 -6.59 10.22
N VAL A 28 -10.89 -6.46 8.91
CA VAL A 28 -11.13 -7.49 7.90
C VAL A 28 -9.85 -8.02 7.25
N MET A 29 -8.68 -7.50 7.61
CA MET A 29 -7.39 -7.92 7.04
C MET A 29 -6.24 -7.84 8.05
N PRO A 30 -5.17 -8.66 7.90
CA PRO A 30 -3.96 -8.52 8.71
C PRO A 30 -3.34 -7.14 8.54
N ALA A 31 -3.15 -6.44 9.65
CA ALA A 31 -2.61 -5.09 9.68
C ALA A 31 -1.43 -4.98 10.65
N ASN A 32 -0.48 -4.12 10.29
CA ASN A 32 0.63 -3.70 11.15
C ASN A 32 0.11 -2.82 12.31
N PRO A 33 0.93 -2.53 13.33
CA PRO A 33 0.54 -1.66 14.45
C PRO A 33 0.09 -0.24 14.05
N ASP A 34 0.54 0.26 12.90
CA ASP A 34 0.15 1.55 12.32
C ASP A 34 -1.16 1.49 11.50
N ASN A 35 -1.82 0.33 11.47
CA ASN A 35 -2.99 -0.03 10.66
C ASN A 35 -2.70 -0.27 9.17
N SER A 36 -1.48 -0.08 8.68
CA SER A 36 -1.14 -0.42 7.31
C SER A 36 -1.32 -1.93 7.06
N PRO A 37 -1.75 -2.35 5.86
CA PRO A 37 -1.91 -3.77 5.55
C PRO A 37 -0.55 -4.47 5.55
N VAL A 38 -0.50 -5.70 6.05
CA VAL A 38 0.70 -6.54 5.88
C VAL A 38 0.85 -6.87 4.39
N SER A 39 1.97 -6.46 3.80
CA SER A 39 2.25 -6.64 2.37
C SER A 39 3.71 -7.03 2.13
N ALA A 40 3.96 -7.66 0.99
CA ALA A 40 5.30 -8.01 0.51
C ALA A 40 5.40 -7.68 -0.97
N GLU A 41 6.53 -7.08 -1.37
CA GLU A 41 6.79 -6.75 -2.76
C GLU A 41 7.02 -8.02 -3.58
N LEU A 42 6.39 -8.09 -4.75
CA LEU A 42 6.55 -9.21 -5.68
C LEU A 42 7.55 -8.82 -6.77
N LYS A 43 8.46 -9.76 -7.06
CA LYS A 43 9.35 -9.63 -8.22
C LYS A 43 8.57 -9.98 -9.49
N GLU A 44 8.44 -9.03 -10.39
CA GLU A 44 7.92 -9.30 -11.73
C GLU A 44 8.92 -10.18 -12.50
N VAL A 45 8.44 -11.31 -13.05
CA VAL A 45 9.29 -12.31 -13.73
C VAL A 45 8.98 -12.46 -15.21
N PHE A 46 7.86 -11.91 -15.67
CA PHE A 46 7.39 -12.02 -17.05
C PHE A 46 6.41 -10.90 -17.37
N TYR A 47 6.49 -10.39 -18.60
CA TYR A 47 5.59 -9.39 -19.17
C TYR A 47 5.53 -9.59 -20.70
N LEU A 48 4.37 -9.42 -21.31
CA LEU A 48 4.14 -9.52 -22.76
C LEU A 48 3.26 -8.35 -23.20
N ASP A 49 3.74 -7.57 -24.17
CA ASP A 49 3.06 -6.40 -24.76
C ASP A 49 1.82 -6.76 -25.60
#